data_AF-R1EU32-F1
#
_entry.id   AF-R1EU32-F1
#
_cell.length_a   1.000
_cell.length_b   1.000
_cell.length_c   1.000
_cell.angle_alpha   90.00
_cell.angle_beta   90.00
_cell.angle_gamma   90.00
#
_symmetry.space_group_name_H-M   'P 1'
#
loop_
_entity.id
_entity.type
_entity.pdbx_description
1 polymer ?
#
loop_
_entity_poly.entity_id
_entity_poly.type
_entity_poly.pdbx_seq_one_letter_code
_entity_poly.pdbx_strand_id
1 'polypeptide(L)'
;MGVAAESATCKALAEQQCVFIIALGRTGSSHLLRLLNSIDGYRLSGETDNAWIYLGRFLQWSGKDTTQRRHLGRLAAGRGGTNYSDAICHARRMMTLLHNPLPRARVFGFKEIYSDLVRRSSAHSEIFMHGVEQIRTLFPRAKFIFHWRRNTSRIAASDFWQLERQSAVARRNFERLVGRFREYAAAHPDYTYETTLEGITNKSDPRQLEGLFRFLGETLVPRLRKMAYRRGGMRDWVEETHTRKIKRTLENGSVVYDFVSYAWRPEELMRRRGGGAGDGGE
;
A
#
# COMPACT_ATOMS: atom_id res chain seq x y z
N MET A 1 0.71 -33.45 6.19
CA MET A 1 1.72 -32.64 5.47
C MET A 1 2.68 -32.08 6.50
N GLY A 2 3.96 -32.47 6.46
CA GLY A 2 4.90 -32.34 7.59
C GLY A 2 5.53 -30.95 7.75
N VAL A 3 6.04 -30.69 8.96
CA VAL A 3 6.72 -29.46 9.42
C VAL A 3 7.79 -28.93 8.44
N ALA A 4 8.48 -29.83 7.73
CA ALA A 4 9.49 -29.47 6.73
C ALA A 4 8.90 -28.70 5.53
N ALA A 5 7.69 -29.07 5.07
CA ALA A 5 7.03 -28.40 3.94
C ALA A 5 6.55 -26.98 4.33
N GLU A 6 6.14 -26.80 5.58
CA GLU A 6 5.73 -25.52 6.14
C GLU A 6 6.92 -24.56 6.29
N SER A 7 8.05 -25.07 6.81
CA SER A 7 9.31 -24.31 6.89
C SER A 7 9.83 -23.85 5.51
N ALA A 8 9.81 -24.74 4.52
CA ALA A 8 10.20 -24.40 3.15
C ALA A 8 9.30 -23.33 2.52
N THR A 9 7.99 -23.43 2.73
CA THR A 9 7.01 -22.42 2.29
C THR A 9 7.29 -21.07 2.94
N CYS A 10 7.58 -21.06 4.24
CA CYS A 10 7.89 -19.85 4.99
C CYS A 10 9.11 -19.10 4.46
N LYS A 11 10.17 -19.85 4.14
CA LYS A 11 11.40 -19.31 3.57
C LYS A 11 11.15 -18.73 2.19
N ALA A 12 10.39 -19.44 1.34
CA ALA A 12 10.01 -18.94 0.01
C ALA A 12 9.22 -17.62 0.11
N LEU A 13 8.28 -17.52 1.05
CA LEU A 13 7.53 -16.27 1.29
C LEU A 13 8.42 -15.11 1.74
N ALA A 14 9.47 -15.37 2.53
CA ALA A 14 10.41 -14.35 2.97
C ALA A 14 11.20 -13.74 1.79
N GLU A 15 11.50 -14.54 0.77
CA GLU A 15 12.25 -14.11 -0.42
C GLU A 15 11.41 -13.36 -1.45
N GLN A 16 10.08 -13.28 -1.23
CA GLN A 16 9.17 -12.57 -2.11
C GLN A 16 9.52 -11.08 -2.16
N GLN A 17 9.55 -10.53 -3.37
CA GLN A 17 9.80 -9.11 -3.56
C GLN A 17 8.56 -8.29 -3.21
N CYS A 18 8.75 -7.27 -2.38
CA CYS A 18 7.68 -6.38 -1.94
C CYS A 18 8.05 -4.92 -2.16
N VAL A 19 7.09 -4.10 -2.56
CA VAL A 19 7.24 -2.65 -2.68
C VAL A 19 6.10 -1.94 -1.95
N PHE A 20 6.43 -1.03 -1.05
CA PHE A 20 5.46 -0.29 -0.26
C PHE A 20 5.58 1.21 -0.54
N ILE A 21 4.45 1.88 -0.79
CA ILE A 21 4.41 3.33 -0.94
C ILE A 21 3.93 3.93 0.38
N ILE A 22 4.80 4.69 1.02
CA ILE A 22 4.52 5.40 2.27
C ILE A 22 4.39 6.88 1.92
N ALA A 23 3.20 7.44 2.06
CA ALA A 23 2.92 8.78 1.54
C ALA A 23 2.16 9.68 2.51
N LEU A 24 2.22 10.99 2.25
CA LEU A 24 1.26 11.96 2.77
C LEU A 24 0.02 12.02 1.87
N GLY A 25 -1.12 12.41 2.42
CA GLY A 25 -2.35 12.58 1.65
C GLY A 25 -2.20 13.69 0.59
N ARG A 26 -2.83 13.49 -0.57
CA ARG A 26 -2.88 14.47 -1.69
C ARG A 26 -1.52 14.82 -2.30
N THR A 27 -0.57 13.89 -2.20
CA THR A 27 0.76 14.03 -2.77
C THR A 27 0.90 13.52 -4.18
N GLY A 28 -0.07 12.78 -4.70
CA GLY A 28 0.07 12.06 -5.97
C GLY A 28 0.50 10.61 -5.80
N SER A 29 0.49 10.08 -4.58
CA SER A 29 0.76 8.67 -4.29
C SER A 29 -0.11 7.68 -5.08
N SER A 30 -1.36 8.07 -5.44
CA SER A 30 -2.22 7.24 -6.30
C SER A 30 -1.73 7.21 -7.76
N HIS A 31 -1.10 8.30 -8.23
CA HIS A 31 -0.43 8.32 -9.54
C HIS A 31 0.80 7.40 -9.53
N LEU A 32 1.60 7.48 -8.46
CA LEU A 32 2.73 6.57 -8.28
C LEU A 32 2.26 5.10 -8.19
N LEU A 33 1.21 4.81 -7.43
CA LEU A 33 0.63 3.47 -7.33
C LEU A 33 0.26 2.90 -8.71
N ARG A 34 -0.44 3.69 -9.54
CA ARG A 34 -0.79 3.31 -10.92
C ARG A 34 0.44 3.12 -11.80
N LEU A 35 1.44 3.99 -11.64
CA LEU A 35 2.70 3.89 -12.36
C LEU A 35 3.37 2.53 -12.10
N LEU A 36 3.49 2.15 -10.83
CA LEU A 36 4.11 0.89 -10.44
C LEU A 36 3.26 -0.33 -10.83
N ASN A 37 1.94 -0.25 -10.72
CA ASN A 37 1.04 -1.33 -11.15
C ASN A 37 1.00 -1.56 -12.66
N SER A 38 1.59 -0.66 -13.46
CA SER A 38 1.75 -0.89 -14.91
C SER A 38 3.07 -1.56 -15.26
N ILE A 39 3.92 -1.85 -14.28
CA ILE A 39 5.12 -2.68 -14.45
C ILE A 39 4.65 -4.14 -14.47
N ASP A 40 5.13 -4.91 -15.44
CA ASP A 40 4.72 -6.30 -15.60
C ASP A 40 5.06 -7.13 -14.35
N GLY A 41 4.03 -7.82 -13.83
CA GLY A 41 4.12 -8.63 -12.62
C GLY A 41 3.99 -7.86 -11.31
N TYR A 42 3.72 -6.54 -11.33
CA TYR A 42 3.46 -5.78 -10.10
C TYR A 42 1.98 -5.87 -9.69
N ARG A 43 1.75 -5.99 -8.37
CA ARG A 43 0.42 -5.88 -7.76
C ARG A 43 0.51 -5.18 -6.41
N LEU A 44 0.37 -3.87 -6.44
CA LEU A 44 0.29 -3.02 -5.27
C LEU A 44 -1.18 -2.68 -4.98
N SER A 45 -1.65 -3.01 -3.79
CA SER A 45 -2.99 -2.68 -3.32
C SER A 45 -3.09 -1.22 -2.86
N GLY A 46 -4.32 -0.76 -2.67
CA GLY A 46 -4.61 0.53 -2.04
C GLY A 46 -4.34 0.56 -0.54
N GLU A 47 -4.98 1.50 0.14
CA GLU A 47 -4.82 1.72 1.58
C GLU A 47 -5.38 0.59 2.42
N THR A 48 -4.74 0.37 3.56
CA THR A 48 -5.04 -0.72 4.50
C THR A 48 -5.39 -0.19 5.88
N ASP A 49 -5.62 1.11 6.00
CA ASP A 49 -5.95 1.81 7.25
C ASP A 49 -4.94 1.51 8.37
N ASN A 50 -3.66 1.48 8.02
CA ASN A 50 -2.54 1.21 8.94
C ASN A 50 -2.58 -0.17 9.62
N ALA A 51 -3.29 -1.16 9.07
CA ALA A 51 -3.38 -2.51 9.64
C ALA A 51 -2.00 -3.13 9.99
N TRP A 52 -0.98 -2.82 9.18
CA TRP A 52 0.38 -3.35 9.35
C TRP A 52 1.11 -2.83 10.59
N ILE A 53 0.80 -1.62 11.05
CA ILE A 53 1.36 -1.10 12.31
C ILE A 53 0.88 -1.97 13.47
N TYR A 54 -0.39 -2.35 13.48
CA TYR A 54 -0.94 -3.23 14.51
C TYR A 54 -0.37 -4.64 14.41
N LEU A 55 -0.16 -5.14 13.19
CA LEU A 55 0.56 -6.39 12.98
C LEU A 55 1.98 -6.30 13.57
N GLY A 56 2.69 -5.19 13.36
CA GLY A 56 4.01 -5.00 13.95
C GLY A 56 4.04 -4.87 15.45
N ARG A 57 3.04 -4.21 16.06
CA ARG A 57 2.86 -4.24 17.52
C ARG A 57 2.64 -5.67 18.02
N PHE A 58 1.78 -6.42 17.35
CA PHE A 58 1.50 -7.81 17.71
C PHE A 58 2.75 -8.68 17.60
N LEU A 59 3.52 -8.54 16.53
CA LEU A 59 4.76 -9.30 16.32
C LEU A 59 5.85 -8.90 17.31
N GLN A 60 6.02 -7.61 17.60
CA GLN A 60 6.95 -7.16 18.63
C GLN A 60 6.58 -7.75 20.00
N TRP A 61 5.30 -7.73 20.37
CA TRP A 61 4.82 -8.38 21.59
C TRP A 61 5.04 -9.89 21.56
N SER A 62 4.83 -10.51 20.40
CA SER A 62 5.07 -11.94 20.16
C SER A 62 6.55 -12.33 20.25
N GLY A 63 7.47 -11.39 20.04
CA GLY A 63 8.92 -11.59 20.16
C GLY A 63 9.50 -11.31 21.55
N LYS A 64 8.77 -10.64 22.45
CA LYS A 64 9.22 -10.45 23.84
C LYS A 64 9.19 -11.78 24.60
N ASP A 65 10.32 -12.09 25.25
CA ASP A 65 10.61 -13.37 25.88
C ASP A 65 9.50 -13.86 26.82
N THR A 66 9.29 -15.17 26.79
CA THR A 66 8.31 -15.96 27.57
C THR A 66 8.36 -15.72 29.08
N THR A 67 9.49 -15.23 29.60
CA THR A 67 9.68 -14.82 31.00
C THR A 67 8.73 -13.70 31.43
N GLN A 68 8.47 -12.69 30.57
CA GLN A 68 7.47 -11.65 30.87
C GLN A 68 6.03 -12.19 30.78
N ARG A 69 5.77 -13.18 29.92
CA ARG A 69 4.45 -13.81 29.79
C ARG A 69 4.09 -14.69 30.99
N ARG A 70 5.09 -15.29 31.65
CA ARG A 70 4.88 -16.10 32.87
C ARG A 70 4.29 -15.30 34.03
N HIS A 71 4.57 -14.00 34.13
CA HIS A 71 4.01 -13.15 35.18
C HIS A 71 2.54 -12.78 34.97
N LEU A 72 2.03 -12.83 33.74
CA LEU A 72 0.64 -12.47 33.41
C LEU A 72 -0.37 -13.62 33.54
N GLY A 73 0.04 -14.73 34.16
CA GLY A 73 -0.86 -15.79 34.59
C GLY A 73 -1.00 -16.94 33.59
N ARG A 74 -1.05 -18.15 34.15
CA ARG A 74 -1.16 -19.45 33.46
C ARG A 74 -2.37 -19.59 32.52
N LEU A 75 -3.33 -18.64 32.52
CA LEU A 75 -4.48 -18.62 31.62
C LEU A 75 -4.13 -18.21 30.18
N ALA A 76 -3.12 -17.35 29.98
CA ALA A 76 -2.59 -17.05 28.64
C ALA A 76 -1.62 -18.12 28.12
N ALA A 77 -1.18 -19.03 28.99
CA ALA A 77 -0.28 -20.14 28.68
C ALA A 77 -1.04 -21.46 28.41
N GLY A 78 -2.32 -21.37 28.00
CA GLY A 78 -3.08 -22.51 27.51
C GLY A 78 -2.41 -23.12 26.28
N ARG A 79 -1.96 -24.37 26.42
CA ARG A 79 -1.49 -25.32 25.38
C ARG A 79 -1.26 -24.72 23.98
N GLY A 80 0.01 -24.45 23.64
CA GLY A 80 0.42 -24.22 22.24
C GLY A 80 0.52 -22.76 21.79
N GLY A 81 1.06 -21.88 22.63
CA GLY A 81 1.41 -20.54 22.18
C GLY A 81 2.31 -20.59 20.94
N THR A 82 1.87 -19.95 19.86
CA THR A 82 2.62 -19.84 18.60
C THR A 82 3.98 -19.23 18.91
N ASN A 83 5.07 -19.95 18.61
CA ASN A 83 6.40 -19.40 18.81
C ASN A 83 6.61 -18.21 17.84
N TYR A 84 7.60 -17.35 18.10
CA TYR A 84 7.78 -16.14 17.30
C TYR A 84 8.04 -16.44 15.81
N SER A 85 8.75 -17.51 15.49
CA SER A 85 8.98 -17.94 14.10
C SER A 85 7.69 -18.31 13.38
N ASP A 86 6.78 -19.01 14.05
CA ASP A 86 5.47 -19.38 13.51
C ASP A 86 4.60 -18.14 13.31
N ALA A 87 4.65 -17.18 14.25
CA ALA A 87 3.92 -15.92 14.13
C ALA A 87 4.41 -15.08 12.93
N ILE A 88 5.74 -15.02 12.72
CA ILE A 88 6.34 -14.42 11.52
C ILE A 88 5.85 -15.13 10.26
N CYS A 89 5.79 -16.47 10.29
CA CYS A 89 5.35 -17.24 9.14
C CYS A 89 3.88 -16.99 8.77
N HIS A 90 3.00 -17.01 9.77
CA HIS A 90 1.59 -16.71 9.59
C HIS A 90 1.37 -15.28 9.11
N ALA A 91 2.13 -14.31 9.65
CA ALA A 91 2.07 -12.93 9.20
C ALA A 91 2.49 -12.78 7.72
N ARG A 92 3.57 -13.45 7.29
CA ARG A 92 3.97 -13.50 5.87
C ARG A 92 2.85 -14.04 5.00
N ARG A 93 2.30 -15.21 5.36
CA ARG A 93 1.23 -15.87 4.61
C ARG A 93 -0.01 -14.99 4.51
N MET A 94 -0.44 -14.39 5.62
CA MET A 94 -1.57 -13.46 5.66
C MET A 94 -1.34 -12.26 4.73
N MET A 95 -0.16 -11.62 4.82
CA MET A 95 0.19 -10.49 3.94
C MET A 95 0.17 -10.87 2.47
N THR A 96 0.76 -12.01 2.12
CA THR A 96 0.80 -12.50 0.74
C THR A 96 -0.61 -12.84 0.24
N LEU A 97 -1.46 -13.48 1.05
CA LEU A 97 -2.84 -13.81 0.64
C LEU A 97 -3.69 -12.54 0.43
N LEU A 98 -3.54 -11.53 1.30
CA LEU A 98 -4.30 -10.28 1.18
C LEU A 98 -3.91 -9.48 -0.07
N HIS A 99 -2.62 -9.43 -0.41
CA HIS A 99 -2.12 -8.58 -1.50
C HIS A 99 -1.87 -9.31 -2.81
N ASN A 100 -1.62 -10.62 -2.78
CA ASN A 100 -1.35 -11.47 -3.94
C ASN A 100 -2.16 -12.78 -3.87
N PRO A 101 -3.51 -12.72 -3.85
CA PRO A 101 -4.36 -13.89 -3.64
C PRO A 101 -4.28 -14.95 -4.75
N LEU A 102 -3.85 -14.58 -5.96
CA LEU A 102 -3.76 -15.48 -7.13
C LEU A 102 -2.32 -15.91 -7.47
N PRO A 103 -1.42 -15.99 -6.47
CA PRO A 103 0.06 -15.94 -6.57
C PRO A 103 0.66 -15.62 -7.96
N ARG A 104 0.23 -14.52 -8.57
CA ARG A 104 0.63 -14.12 -9.94
C ARG A 104 1.57 -12.92 -9.95
N ALA A 105 1.62 -12.18 -8.85
CA ALA A 105 2.49 -11.02 -8.76
C ALA A 105 3.94 -11.45 -8.50
N ARG A 106 4.84 -10.96 -9.35
CA ARG A 106 6.28 -10.98 -9.12
C ARG A 106 6.66 -10.04 -7.97
N VAL A 107 5.99 -8.90 -7.88
CA VAL A 107 6.16 -7.92 -6.81
C VAL A 107 4.78 -7.57 -6.25
N PHE A 108 4.61 -7.65 -4.93
CA PHE A 108 3.37 -7.21 -4.29
C PHE A 108 3.62 -6.11 -3.27
N GLY A 109 2.54 -5.48 -2.81
CA GLY A 109 2.60 -4.58 -1.67
C GLY A 109 1.37 -3.72 -1.59
N PHE A 110 1.51 -2.54 -1.02
CA PHE A 110 0.41 -1.60 -0.87
C PHE A 110 0.91 -0.17 -0.77
N LYS A 111 -0.04 0.76 -0.86
CA LYS A 111 0.17 2.17 -0.58
C LYS A 111 -0.55 2.54 0.70
N GLU A 112 0.10 3.29 1.57
CA GLU A 112 -0.51 3.81 2.80
C GLU A 112 -0.34 5.34 2.88
N ILE A 113 -1.37 6.01 3.40
CA ILE A 113 -1.31 7.44 3.73
C ILE A 113 -1.09 7.57 5.23
N TYR A 114 -0.02 8.25 5.60
CA TYR A 114 0.23 8.63 6.98
C TYR A 114 -0.04 10.10 7.21
N SER A 115 -0.68 10.39 8.32
CA SER A 115 -0.83 11.73 8.86
C SER A 115 -1.23 11.63 10.31
N ASP A 116 -0.62 12.45 11.16
CA ASP A 116 -1.01 12.66 12.56
C ASP A 116 -2.50 13.00 12.72
N LEU A 117 -3.14 13.48 11.64
CA LEU A 117 -4.47 14.09 11.67
C LEU A 117 -5.59 13.22 11.10
N VAL A 118 -5.30 12.34 10.12
CA VAL A 118 -6.34 11.56 9.42
C VAL A 118 -6.50 10.16 9.99
N ARG A 119 -5.47 9.59 10.61
CA ARG A 119 -5.53 8.24 11.17
C ARG A 119 -4.67 8.13 12.43
N ARG A 120 -5.32 8.13 13.59
CA ARG A 120 -4.80 7.76 14.92
C ARG A 120 -3.37 8.26 15.19
N SER A 121 -3.26 9.44 15.81
CA SER A 121 -1.99 10.14 16.11
C SER A 121 -0.87 9.26 16.71
N SER A 122 -1.20 8.23 17.48
CA SER A 122 -0.23 7.29 18.06
C SER A 122 0.47 6.37 17.04
N ALA A 123 -0.11 6.17 15.84
CA ALA A 123 0.49 5.33 14.81
C ALA A 123 1.66 6.03 14.09
N HIS A 124 1.74 7.35 14.12
CA HIS A 124 2.72 8.11 13.35
C HIS A 124 4.14 8.04 13.93
N SER A 125 4.31 8.01 15.26
CA SER A 125 5.63 7.79 15.87
C SER A 125 6.19 6.42 15.50
N GLU A 126 5.30 5.46 15.20
CA GLU A 126 5.60 4.05 15.05
C GLU A 126 5.76 3.58 13.58
N ILE A 127 5.57 4.46 12.59
CA ILE A 127 5.65 4.09 11.16
C ILE A 127 6.94 3.34 10.84
N PHE A 128 8.07 3.82 11.36
CA PHE A 128 9.36 3.21 11.09
C PHE A 128 9.51 1.91 11.89
N MET A 129 9.33 1.95 13.21
CA MET A 129 9.57 0.79 14.09
C MET A 129 8.57 -0.36 13.90
N HIS A 130 7.29 -0.07 13.74
CA HIS A 130 6.23 -1.09 13.64
C HIS A 130 5.67 -1.25 12.23
N GLY A 131 5.89 -0.28 11.34
CA GLY A 131 5.59 -0.41 9.92
C GLY A 131 6.80 -0.95 9.16
N VAL A 132 7.77 -0.07 8.88
CA VAL A 132 8.90 -0.37 7.98
C VAL A 132 9.76 -1.53 8.48
N GLU A 133 10.30 -1.43 9.70
CA GLU A 133 11.21 -2.44 10.27
C GLU A 133 10.54 -3.80 10.44
N GLN A 134 9.27 -3.80 10.88
CA GLN A 134 8.54 -5.06 10.99
C GLN A 134 8.30 -5.69 9.62
N ILE A 135 7.88 -4.90 8.62
CA ILE A 135 7.69 -5.41 7.27
C ILE A 135 9.00 -5.95 6.71
N ARG A 136 10.16 -5.36 7.03
CA ARG A 136 11.47 -5.91 6.67
C ARG A 136 11.80 -7.22 7.38
N THR A 137 11.37 -7.37 8.63
CA THR A 137 11.49 -8.65 9.34
C THR A 137 10.66 -9.73 8.65
N LEU A 138 9.47 -9.38 8.15
CA LEU A 138 8.62 -10.27 7.37
C LEU A 138 9.19 -10.51 5.96
N PHE A 139 9.70 -9.50 5.29
CA PHE A 139 10.16 -9.57 3.90
C PHE A 139 11.50 -8.81 3.79
N PRO A 140 12.65 -9.48 3.99
CA PRO A 140 13.97 -8.83 4.00
C PRO A 140 14.29 -8.04 2.72
N ARG A 141 13.69 -8.44 1.60
CA ARG A 141 13.81 -7.81 0.28
C ARG A 141 12.78 -6.71 0.00
N ALA A 142 11.99 -6.32 1.00
CA ALA A 142 11.03 -5.23 0.88
C ALA A 142 11.74 -3.90 0.57
N LYS A 143 11.17 -3.17 -0.40
CA LYS A 143 11.57 -1.81 -0.75
C LYS A 143 10.46 -0.82 -0.36
N PHE A 144 10.85 0.37 0.07
CA PHE A 144 9.93 1.41 0.53
C PHE A 144 10.14 2.68 -0.29
N ILE A 145 9.05 3.25 -0.77
CA ILE A 145 9.06 4.52 -1.47
C ILE A 145 8.38 5.54 -0.58
N PHE A 146 9.15 6.50 -0.08
CA PHE A 146 8.60 7.65 0.60
C PHE A 146 8.18 8.69 -0.42
N HIS A 147 6.87 8.91 -0.53
CA HIS A 147 6.30 9.77 -1.56
C HIS A 147 5.65 11.00 -0.95
N TRP A 148 6.08 12.18 -1.40
CA TRP A 148 5.53 13.43 -0.94
C TRP A 148 5.43 14.47 -2.06
N ARG A 149 4.99 15.69 -1.72
CA ARG A 149 4.84 16.78 -2.68
C ARG A 149 5.49 18.04 -2.15
N ARG A 150 6.29 18.70 -2.99
CA ARG A 150 7.07 19.89 -2.56
C ARG A 150 6.20 21.05 -2.12
N ASN A 151 5.09 21.27 -2.83
CA ASN A 151 4.14 22.33 -2.49
C ASN A 151 3.20 21.85 -1.38
N THR A 152 3.65 21.98 -0.13
CA THR A 152 2.88 21.62 1.08
C THR A 152 1.66 22.52 1.28
N SER A 153 1.71 23.78 0.86
CA SER A 153 0.56 24.70 0.90
C SER A 153 -0.63 24.19 0.07
N ARG A 154 -0.36 23.60 -1.09
CA ARG A 154 -1.40 22.98 -1.93
C ARG A 154 -1.96 21.69 -1.33
N ILE A 155 -1.16 20.97 -0.53
CA ILE A 155 -1.66 19.83 0.25
C ILE A 155 -2.64 20.34 1.29
N ALA A 156 -2.22 21.30 2.13
CA ALA A 156 -3.06 21.87 3.19
C ALA A 156 -4.36 22.46 2.65
N ALA A 157 -4.31 23.11 1.48
CA ALA A 157 -5.48 23.66 0.81
C ALA A 157 -6.32 22.62 0.03
N SER A 158 -6.16 21.31 0.24
CA SER A 158 -6.96 20.27 -0.46
C SER A 158 -8.21 19.88 0.34
N ASP A 159 -9.29 19.50 -0.36
CA ASP A 159 -10.59 19.24 0.27
C ASP A 159 -10.58 18.04 1.22
N PHE A 160 -9.68 17.10 0.95
CA PHE A 160 -9.33 15.99 1.82
C PHE A 160 -8.96 16.42 3.25
N TRP A 161 -8.49 17.66 3.45
CA TRP A 161 -8.11 18.20 4.75
C TRP A 161 -9.10 19.27 5.24
N GLN A 162 -10.34 19.30 4.75
CA GLN A 162 -11.31 20.37 5.07
C GLN A 162 -11.55 20.55 6.57
N LEU A 163 -11.59 19.46 7.33
CA LEU A 163 -11.80 19.50 8.78
C LEU A 163 -10.56 20.06 9.50
N GLU A 164 -9.38 19.88 8.92
CA GLU A 164 -8.08 20.21 9.51
C GLU A 164 -7.48 21.53 8.98
N ARG A 165 -7.99 22.04 7.85
CA ARG A 165 -7.63 23.32 7.21
C ARG A 165 -7.72 24.50 8.18
N GLN A 166 -8.56 24.38 9.20
CA GLN A 166 -8.77 25.40 10.22
C GLN A 166 -7.63 25.47 11.27
N SER A 167 -6.67 24.55 11.24
CA SER A 167 -5.55 24.53 12.18
C SER A 167 -4.21 24.90 11.51
N ALA A 168 -3.53 25.94 12.00
CA ALA A 168 -2.14 26.26 11.62
C ALA A 168 -1.15 25.11 11.90
N VAL A 169 -1.59 24.11 12.68
CA VAL A 169 -0.87 22.90 13.09
C VAL A 169 -0.68 21.93 11.92
N ALA A 170 -1.57 21.91 10.92
CA ALA A 170 -1.50 20.95 9.81
C ALA A 170 -0.23 21.10 8.95
N ARG A 171 0.18 22.33 8.62
CA ARG A 171 1.39 22.57 7.81
C ARG A 171 2.67 22.11 8.52
N ARG A 172 2.81 22.44 9.81
CA ARG A 172 3.96 22.03 10.62
C ARG A 172 4.05 20.50 10.73
N ASN A 173 2.91 19.82 10.83
CA ASN A 173 2.89 18.36 10.85
C ASN A 173 3.35 17.73 9.53
N PHE A 174 2.97 18.31 8.38
CA PHE A 174 3.43 17.81 7.08
C PHE A 174 4.94 17.98 6.89
N GLU A 175 5.47 19.17 7.18
CA GLU A 175 6.91 19.43 7.07
C GLU A 175 7.72 18.51 7.98
N ARG A 176 7.26 18.30 9.22
CA ARG A 176 7.88 17.36 10.16
C ARG A 176 7.87 15.92 9.63
N LEU A 177 6.74 15.44 9.10
CA LEU A 177 6.65 14.08 8.55
C LEU A 177 7.54 13.92 7.30
N VAL A 178 7.54 14.90 6.39
CA VAL A 178 8.47 14.90 5.26
C VAL A 178 9.93 14.86 5.73
N GLY A 179 10.28 15.65 6.76
CA GLY A 179 11.61 15.62 7.38
C GLY A 179 11.99 14.20 7.82
N ARG A 180 11.10 13.52 8.57
CA ARG A 180 11.32 12.14 9.03
C ARG A 180 11.47 11.15 7.88
N PHE A 181 10.66 11.28 6.81
CA PHE A 181 10.82 10.42 5.63
C PHE A 181 12.19 10.60 4.99
N ARG A 182 12.68 11.84 4.88
CA ARG A 182 13.98 12.15 4.29
C ARG A 182 15.13 11.63 5.14
N GLU A 183 15.09 11.90 6.43
CA GLU A 183 16.09 11.41 7.40
C GLU A 183 16.18 9.89 7.35
N TYR A 184 15.03 9.20 7.43
CA TYR A 184 14.99 7.76 7.40
C TYR A 184 15.45 7.20 6.05
N ALA A 185 15.08 7.83 4.92
CA ALA A 185 15.51 7.38 3.61
C ALA A 185 17.03 7.54 3.41
N ALA A 186 17.59 8.66 3.86
CA ALA A 186 19.03 8.91 3.81
C ALA A 186 19.83 7.93 4.66
N ALA A 187 19.29 7.52 5.81
CA ALA A 187 19.91 6.53 6.68
C ALA A 187 19.82 5.08 6.12
N HIS A 188 18.93 4.82 5.16
CA HIS A 188 18.62 3.47 4.69
C HIS A 188 18.50 3.37 3.16
N PRO A 189 19.52 3.78 2.39
CA PRO A 189 19.42 3.91 0.93
C PRO A 189 19.23 2.56 0.21
N ASP A 190 19.61 1.44 0.83
CA ASP A 190 19.58 0.11 0.19
C ASP A 190 18.15 -0.40 -0.08
N TYR A 191 17.18 0.06 0.72
CA TYR A 191 15.80 -0.42 0.66
C TYR A 191 14.78 0.71 0.71
N THR A 192 15.21 1.96 0.67
CA THR A 192 14.32 3.11 0.65
C THR A 192 14.64 4.05 -0.51
N TYR A 193 13.62 4.72 -1.03
CA TYR A 193 13.80 5.73 -2.06
C TYR A 193 12.81 6.88 -1.89
N GLU A 194 13.31 8.11 -1.95
CA GLU A 194 12.49 9.32 -1.85
C GLU A 194 11.99 9.75 -3.22
N THR A 195 10.69 10.02 -3.33
CA THR A 195 10.10 10.59 -4.53
C THR A 195 9.22 11.79 -4.21
N THR A 196 9.14 12.70 -5.18
CA THR A 196 8.15 13.76 -5.18
C THR A 196 7.29 13.67 -6.42
N LEU A 197 6.02 14.08 -6.35
CA LEU A 197 5.19 14.18 -7.54
C LEU A 197 5.83 15.09 -8.59
N GLU A 198 6.42 16.21 -8.16
CA GLU A 198 7.15 17.11 -9.05
C GLU A 198 8.30 16.41 -9.78
N GLY A 199 9.15 15.65 -9.08
CA GLY A 199 10.29 15.01 -9.72
C GLY A 199 9.91 13.83 -10.61
N ILE A 200 8.96 12.95 -10.21
CA ILE A 200 8.60 11.79 -11.06
C ILE A 200 7.78 12.17 -12.29
N THR A 201 7.23 13.39 -12.34
CA THR A 201 6.44 13.89 -13.48
C THR A 201 7.19 14.92 -14.32
N ASN A 202 8.43 15.25 -13.96
CA ASN A 202 9.20 16.28 -14.67
C ASN A 202 9.76 15.74 -15.99
N LYS A 203 9.23 16.25 -17.11
CA LYS A 203 9.69 15.87 -18.45
C LYS A 203 11.10 16.39 -18.76
N SER A 204 11.45 17.58 -18.28
CA SER A 204 12.74 18.21 -18.56
C SER A 204 13.86 17.70 -17.66
N ASP A 205 13.52 17.07 -16.53
CA ASP A 205 14.48 16.45 -15.61
C ASP A 205 13.98 15.06 -15.17
N PRO A 206 14.29 13.99 -15.92
CA PRO A 206 13.80 12.65 -15.64
C PRO A 206 14.57 11.94 -14.52
N ARG A 207 15.59 12.56 -13.91
CA ARG A 207 16.54 11.89 -13.01
C ARG A 207 15.87 11.17 -11.84
N GLN A 208 14.85 11.78 -11.22
CA GLN A 208 14.16 11.16 -10.10
C GLN A 208 13.35 9.92 -10.54
N LEU A 209 12.71 9.98 -11.71
CA LEU A 209 11.97 8.86 -12.29
C LEU A 209 12.93 7.72 -12.68
N GLU A 210 14.03 8.04 -13.34
CA GLU A 210 15.06 7.07 -13.73
C GLU A 210 15.73 6.42 -12.51
N GLY A 211 16.03 7.22 -11.48
CA GLY A 211 16.54 6.71 -10.21
C GLY A 211 15.55 5.80 -9.49
N LEU A 212 14.23 6.09 -9.55
CA LEU A 212 13.20 5.20 -9.00
C LEU A 212 13.21 3.84 -9.69
N PHE A 213 13.26 3.80 -11.03
CA PHE A 213 13.30 2.55 -11.78
C PHE A 213 14.60 1.76 -11.53
N ARG A 214 15.74 2.45 -11.47
CA ARG A 214 17.01 1.84 -11.06
C ARG A 214 16.95 1.25 -9.66
N PHE A 215 16.40 2.00 -8.69
CA PHE A 215 16.19 1.54 -7.32
C PHE A 215 15.30 0.29 -7.28
N LEU A 216 14.24 0.24 -8.09
CA LEU A 216 13.37 -0.93 -8.17
C LEU A 216 14.04 -2.13 -8.84
N GLY A 217 15.05 -1.91 -9.69
CA GLY A 217 15.66 -2.93 -10.54
C GLY A 217 14.85 -3.16 -11.81
N GLU A 218 14.13 -2.15 -12.28
CA GLU A 218 13.18 -2.20 -13.39
C GLU A 218 13.63 -1.34 -14.56
N THR A 219 13.20 -1.70 -15.77
CA THR A 219 13.50 -0.92 -16.98
C THR A 219 12.43 0.15 -17.23
N LEU A 220 12.85 1.41 -17.35
CA LEU A 220 11.95 2.52 -17.69
C LEU A 220 11.66 2.55 -19.20
N VAL A 221 10.66 1.78 -19.64
CA VAL A 221 10.23 1.75 -21.06
C VAL A 221 9.43 3.01 -21.46
N PRO A 222 9.37 3.35 -22.76
CA PRO A 222 8.68 4.56 -23.24
C PRO A 222 7.21 4.70 -22.79
N ARG A 223 6.47 3.59 -22.71
CA ARG A 223 5.07 3.58 -22.22
C ARG A 223 4.96 4.06 -20.77
N LEU A 224 5.83 3.56 -19.90
CA LEU A 224 5.86 3.93 -18.47
C LEU A 224 6.29 5.38 -18.28
N ARG A 225 7.29 5.83 -19.06
CA ARG A 225 7.72 7.24 -19.09
C ARG A 225 6.56 8.16 -19.50
N LYS A 226 5.84 7.82 -20.57
CA LYS A 226 4.65 8.58 -21.03
C LYS A 226 3.56 8.64 -19.96
N MET A 227 3.33 7.54 -19.26
CA MET A 227 2.34 7.47 -18.19
C MET A 227 2.74 8.33 -16.99
N ALA A 228 4.00 8.27 -16.56
CA ALA A 228 4.52 9.11 -15.49
C ALA A 228 4.28 10.60 -15.75
N TYR A 229 4.40 11.04 -17.01
CA TYR A 229 4.27 12.45 -17.38
C TYR A 229 2.83 12.96 -17.64
N ARG A 230 1.83 12.07 -17.68
CA ARG A 230 0.43 12.47 -17.91
C ARG A 230 -0.21 12.97 -16.60
N ARG A 231 0.06 14.23 -16.23
CA ARG A 231 -0.54 14.88 -15.03
C ARG A 231 -2.04 15.17 -15.13
N GLY A 232 -2.60 15.32 -16.33
CA GLY A 232 -3.91 15.98 -16.53
C GLY A 232 -5.09 15.11 -16.95
N GLY A 233 -4.91 13.80 -17.15
CA GLY A 233 -5.97 12.94 -17.73
C GLY A 233 -6.56 11.89 -16.79
N MET A 234 -6.07 11.78 -15.55
CA MET A 234 -6.41 10.65 -14.70
C MET A 234 -7.37 11.04 -13.58
N ARG A 235 -8.66 11.18 -13.94
CA ARG A 235 -9.76 10.93 -13.00
C ARG A 235 -9.51 9.58 -12.32
N ASP A 236 -9.93 9.45 -11.07
CA ASP A 236 -9.52 8.38 -10.18
C ASP A 236 -9.68 6.96 -10.76
N TRP A 237 -8.59 6.40 -11.30
CA TRP A 237 -8.41 4.96 -11.51
C TRP A 237 -8.18 4.28 -10.16
N VAL A 238 -9.21 4.30 -9.32
CA VAL A 238 -9.45 3.15 -8.44
C VAL A 238 -9.97 2.06 -9.39
N GLU A 239 -9.68 0.78 -9.14
CA GLU A 239 -10.59 -0.25 -9.67
C GLU A 239 -11.99 0.20 -9.26
N GLU A 240 -12.81 0.69 -10.20
CA GLU A 240 -14.19 1.03 -9.88
C GLU A 240 -14.85 -0.32 -9.59
N THR A 241 -14.85 -0.68 -8.31
CA THR A 241 -15.58 -1.84 -7.82
C THR A 241 -17.04 -1.49 -7.94
N HIS A 242 -17.67 -1.97 -9.00
CA HIS A 242 -19.09 -1.79 -9.20
C HIS A 242 -19.79 -2.90 -8.44
N THR A 243 -20.49 -2.54 -7.38
CA THR A 243 -21.37 -3.46 -6.67
C THR A 243 -22.77 -3.30 -7.25
N ARG A 244 -23.22 -4.29 -8.01
CA ARG A 244 -24.60 -4.33 -8.51
C ARG A 244 -25.46 -5.09 -7.51
N LYS A 245 -26.53 -4.45 -7.04
CA LYS A 245 -27.60 -5.08 -6.27
C LYS A 245 -28.53 -5.79 -7.25
N ILE A 246 -28.68 -7.10 -7.12
CA ILE A 246 -29.57 -7.92 -7.92
C ILE A 246 -30.73 -8.35 -7.02
N LYS A 247 -31.96 -7.96 -7.39
CA LYS A 247 -33.17 -8.40 -6.70
C LYS A 247 -33.63 -9.71 -7.33
N ARG A 248 -33.78 -10.77 -6.54
CA ARG A 248 -34.42 -12.03 -6.95
C ARG A 248 -35.66 -12.27 -6.08
N THR A 249 -36.74 -12.69 -6.71
CA THR A 249 -37.93 -13.17 -6.01
C THR A 249 -37.91 -14.69 -6.05
N LEU A 250 -37.98 -15.33 -4.89
CA LEU A 250 -38.05 -16.78 -4.77
C LEU A 250 -39.46 -17.28 -5.06
N GLU A 251 -39.61 -18.58 -5.32
CA GLU A 251 -40.89 -19.22 -5.65
C GLU A 251 -41.96 -19.02 -4.55
N ASN A 252 -41.53 -18.89 -3.29
CA ASN A 252 -42.40 -18.60 -2.15
C ASN A 252 -42.78 -17.11 -2.00
N GLY A 253 -42.49 -16.28 -3.00
CA GLY A 253 -42.79 -14.85 -3.00
C GLY A 253 -41.84 -13.97 -2.17
N SER A 254 -40.86 -14.55 -1.48
CA SER A 254 -39.87 -13.78 -0.73
C SER A 254 -38.84 -13.12 -1.66
N VAL A 255 -38.31 -11.96 -1.24
CA VAL A 255 -37.31 -11.21 -2.02
C VAL A 255 -35.94 -11.34 -1.37
N VAL A 256 -34.95 -11.78 -2.16
CA VAL A 256 -33.53 -11.84 -1.78
C VAL A 256 -32.74 -10.84 -2.62
N TYR A 257 -31.70 -10.27 -2.02
CA TYR A 257 -30.76 -9.39 -2.71
C TYR A 257 -29.38 -10.02 -2.75
N ASP A 258 -28.84 -10.16 -3.95
CA ASP A 258 -27.43 -10.53 -4.15
C ASP A 258 -26.61 -9.30 -4.50
N PHE A 259 -25.36 -9.32 -4.07
CA PHE A 259 -24.39 -8.30 -4.38
C PHE A 259 -23.29 -8.94 -5.23
N VAL A 260 -23.19 -8.50 -6.48
CA VAL A 260 -22.10 -8.92 -7.35
C VAL A 260 -21.15 -7.74 -7.49
N SER A 261 -19.95 -7.91 -6.95
CA SER A 261 -18.85 -6.95 -7.10
C SER A 261 -17.95 -7.42 -8.24
N TYR A 262 -17.72 -6.54 -9.20
CA TYR A 262 -16.74 -6.75 -10.26
C TYR A 262 -15.79 -5.57 -10.34
N ALA A 263 -14.52 -5.88 -10.53
CA ALA A 263 -13.47 -4.91 -10.79
C ALA A 263 -13.18 -4.93 -12.29
N TRP A 264 -13.36 -3.80 -12.95
CA TRP A 264 -12.97 -3.66 -14.35
C TRP A 264 -11.47 -3.49 -14.44
N ARG A 265 -10.83 -4.19 -15.38
CA ARG A 265 -9.47 -3.83 -15.73
C ARG A 265 -9.45 -2.45 -16.39
N PRO A 266 -8.40 -1.65 -16.16
CA PRO A 266 -8.18 -0.38 -16.83
C PRO A 266 -8.48 -0.38 -18.34
N GLU A 267 -8.09 -1.43 -19.04
CA GLU A 267 -8.26 -1.57 -20.48
C GLU A 267 -9.73 -1.74 -20.90
N GLU A 268 -10.55 -2.39 -20.08
CA GLU A 268 -11.98 -2.63 -20.36
C GLU A 268 -12.82 -1.37 -20.14
N LEU A 269 -12.49 -0.59 -19.11
CA LEU A 269 -13.16 0.69 -18.82
C LEU A 269 -12.98 1.68 -19.98
N MET A 270 -11.79 1.68 -20.59
CA MET A 270 -11.46 2.53 -21.74
C MET A 270 -12.18 2.09 -23.01
N ARG A 271 -12.29 0.78 -23.27
CA ARG A 271 -13.09 0.26 -24.41
C ARG A 271 -14.56 0.66 -24.30
N ARG A 272 -15.14 0.54 -23.10
CA ARG A 272 -16.56 0.86 -22.89
C ARG A 272 -16.88 2.34 -22.98
N ARG A 273 -16.02 3.22 -22.43
CA ARG A 273 -16.24 4.68 -22.50
C ARG A 273 -15.94 5.27 -23.90
N GLY A 274 -15.16 4.58 -24.72
CA GLY A 274 -14.86 4.99 -26.10
C GLY A 274 -15.91 4.58 -27.15
N GLY A 275 -16.85 3.68 -26.81
CA GLY A 275 -17.86 3.15 -27.74
C GLY A 275 -19.22 3.85 -27.71
N GLY A 276 -19.33 5.02 -27.08
CA GLY A 276 -20.62 5.71 -26.83
C GLY A 276 -20.86 6.98 -27.66
N ALA A 277 -20.12 7.20 -28.74
CA ALA A 277 -20.34 8.32 -29.65
C ALA A 277 -20.41 7.79 -31.09
N GLY A 278 -21.61 7.43 -31.53
CA GLY A 278 -21.88 6.96 -32.88
C GLY A 278 -23.07 6.01 -32.93
N ASP A 279 -24.27 6.56 -32.77
CA ASP A 279 -25.39 6.35 -33.69
C ASP A 279 -26.70 6.83 -33.05
N GLY A 280 -27.20 7.93 -33.60
CA GLY A 280 -28.41 8.62 -33.21
C GLY A 280 -28.60 9.79 -34.16
N GLY A 281 -28.82 9.47 -35.44
CA GLY A 281 -29.00 10.45 -36.51
C GLY A 281 -29.31 9.78 -37.84
N GLU A 282 -30.49 9.17 -37.94
CA GLU A 282 -31.58 9.39 -38.92
C GLU A 282 -32.56 8.21 -38.88
#